data_AF-A0A0P0L3M2-F1
#
_entry.id   AF-A0A0P0L3M2-F1
#
_cell.length_a   1.000
_cell.length_b   1.000
_cell.length_c   1.000
_cell.angle_alpha   90.00
_cell.angle_beta   90.00
_cell.angle_gamma   90.00
#
_symmetry.space_group_name_H-M   'P 1'
#
loop_
_entity.id
_entity.type
_entity.pdbx_description
1 polymer ?
#
loop_
_entity_poly.entity_id
_entity_poly.type
_entity_poly.pdbx_seq_one_letter_code
_entity_poly.pdbx_strand_id
1 'polypeptide(L)'
;MLENDYLCTYKKVYLMIESLTVTNFYCFKERTTILFTAKKERNRMLDNNFCGFTTQNKINILKLVFLLGNNGAGKSKILSAFDALQYLIGQIRERKDESLRYRPFAFDEECLNKPSEIEIVYHINDSRYLYSIKWDKYAIYEEILDELRTKTNINLFHRWYDKVSDIVKVDFTDKIQISDNENYIISSSLLKNNSVFSTIIKTNISHALLNSHLLFFMEGFEIVNLEDVDLNEELPDDKTENSKQLKNVICSFLKSVDTNIMSYEKLKIDVEYPAELLQKLKSLSDKQEAELRMLFRMDEEKHIVNTFHRLDKKTGNRRGRLPLSEQSDGTKEILRFLIVLDEAIRKEKTIILDDYSSGVQRNTLNQLLKFF
;
A
#
# COMPACT_ATOMS: atom_id res chain seq x y z
N MET A 1 -1.74 -9.66 -31.72
CA MET A 1 -1.64 -8.19 -31.81
C MET A 1 -2.96 -7.63 -31.30
N LEU A 2 -3.01 -7.29 -30.02
CA LEU A 2 -4.12 -6.54 -29.41
C LEU A 2 -3.42 -5.41 -28.65
N GLU A 3 -3.23 -4.29 -29.36
CA GLU A 3 -2.63 -3.07 -28.84
C GLU A 3 -3.64 -2.34 -27.93
N ASN A 4 -3.37 -2.36 -26.64
CA ASN A 4 -2.99 -1.19 -25.81
C ASN A 4 -3.70 0.18 -25.97
N ASP A 5 -4.92 0.29 -26.49
CA ASP A 5 -5.52 1.61 -26.73
C ASP A 5 -6.72 1.99 -25.85
N TYR A 6 -6.70 1.78 -24.53
CA TYR A 6 -7.72 2.43 -23.65
C TYR A 6 -7.19 2.74 -22.23
N LEU A 7 -6.31 3.74 -22.13
CA LEU A 7 -6.09 4.46 -20.87
C LEU A 7 -6.32 5.95 -21.13
N CYS A 8 -7.39 6.46 -20.51
CA CYS A 8 -7.78 7.86 -20.50
C CYS A 8 -6.57 8.75 -20.15
N THR A 9 -6.38 9.82 -20.93
CA THR A 9 -5.26 10.78 -20.90
C THR A 9 -5.20 11.64 -19.63
N TYR A 10 -4.92 11.01 -18.49
CA TYR A 10 -4.17 11.63 -17.42
C TYR A 10 -2.74 11.10 -17.53
N LYS A 11 -1.74 11.99 -17.46
CA LYS A 11 -0.33 11.59 -17.54
C LYS A 11 -0.07 10.58 -16.42
N LYS A 12 0.09 9.31 -16.80
CA LYS A 12 0.25 8.18 -15.87
C LYS A 12 1.47 8.42 -14.99
N VAL A 13 1.32 8.38 -13.67
CA VAL A 13 2.42 8.58 -12.73
C VAL A 13 2.85 7.22 -12.21
N TYR A 14 4.07 6.81 -12.56
CA TYR A 14 4.61 5.53 -12.12
C TYR A 14 5.27 5.68 -10.75
N LEU A 15 4.79 4.94 -9.76
CA LEU A 15 5.30 4.95 -8.39
C LEU A 15 5.88 3.57 -8.06
N MET A 16 7.18 3.48 -7.80
CA MET A 16 7.83 2.18 -7.53
C MET A 16 8.81 2.28 -6.37
N ILE A 17 8.81 1.26 -5.51
CA ILE A 17 9.78 1.12 -4.44
C ILE A 17 10.98 0.32 -4.96
N GLU A 18 12.19 0.83 -4.72
CA GLU A 18 13.44 0.15 -5.04
C GLU A 18 14.03 -0.57 -3.82
N SER A 19 13.99 0.09 -2.66
CA SER A 19 14.47 -0.50 -1.41
C SER A 19 13.87 0.18 -0.19
N LEU A 20 13.70 -0.58 0.89
CA LEU A 20 13.40 -0.06 2.22
C LEU A 20 14.46 -0.55 3.20
N THR A 21 15.03 0.36 3.98
CA THR A 21 16.03 0.07 5.00
C THR A 21 15.57 0.57 6.35
N VAL A 22 15.83 -0.22 7.39
CA VAL A 22 15.56 0.13 8.78
C VAL A 22 16.81 -0.05 9.63
N THR A 23 17.00 0.83 10.61
CA THR A 23 18.06 0.72 11.62
C THR A 23 17.48 1.00 13.00
N ASN A 24 17.89 0.23 14.01
CA ASN A 24 17.37 0.32 15.38
C ASN A 24 15.82 0.37 15.43
N PHE A 25 15.16 -0.63 14.85
CA PHE A 25 13.71 -0.67 14.67
C PHE A 25 13.15 -2.07 14.97
N TYR A 26 12.27 -2.19 15.96
CA TYR A 26 11.73 -3.45 16.47
C TYR A 26 12.82 -4.52 16.75
N CYS A 27 12.92 -5.54 15.90
CA CYS A 27 13.89 -6.63 16.04
C CYS A 27 15.20 -6.37 15.26
N PHE A 28 15.29 -5.26 14.53
CA PHE A 28 16.45 -4.89 13.72
C PHE A 28 17.33 -3.93 14.50
N LYS A 29 18.39 -4.47 15.13
CA LYS A 29 19.44 -3.65 15.74
C LYS A 29 20.25 -2.92 14.67
N GLU A 30 20.79 -3.70 13.73
CA GLU A 30 21.64 -3.23 12.65
C GLU A 30 20.82 -2.81 11.41
N ARG A 31 21.48 -2.05 10.53
CA ARG A 31 20.94 -1.66 9.22
C ARG A 31 20.49 -2.89 8.43
N THR A 32 19.19 -2.99 8.15
CA THR A 32 18.57 -4.12 7.43
C THR A 32 17.76 -3.62 6.25
N THR A 33 17.99 -4.17 5.05
CA THR A 33 17.40 -3.69 3.79
C THR A 33 16.59 -4.78 3.08
N ILE A 34 15.37 -4.44 2.64
CA ILE A 34 14.66 -5.17 1.58
C ILE A 34 14.98 -4.50 0.24
N LEU A 35 15.37 -5.30 -0.74
CA LEU A 35 15.66 -4.87 -2.10
C LEU A 35 14.59 -5.39 -3.07
N PHE A 36 14.08 -4.49 -3.90
CA PHE A 36 13.14 -4.80 -4.98
C PHE A 36 13.87 -4.86 -6.34
N THR A 37 15.20 -4.82 -6.38
CA THR A 37 15.95 -4.85 -7.64
C THR A 37 16.26 -6.27 -8.13
N ALA A 38 16.13 -6.49 -9.43
CA ALA A 38 16.52 -7.75 -10.06
C ALA A 38 18.02 -7.75 -10.41
N LYS A 39 18.75 -8.78 -9.99
CA LYS A 39 20.16 -8.97 -10.38
C LYS A 39 20.26 -9.37 -11.86
N LYS A 40 21.28 -8.86 -12.57
CA LYS A 40 21.54 -9.12 -14.01
C LYS A 40 21.62 -10.61 -14.38
N GLU A 41 22.03 -11.47 -13.44
CA GLU A 41 22.18 -12.92 -13.66
C GLU A 41 20.84 -13.68 -13.77
N ARG A 42 19.72 -13.13 -13.26
CA ARG A 42 18.40 -13.79 -13.33
C ARG A 42 17.74 -13.73 -14.71
N ASN A 43 18.37 -13.08 -15.69
CA ASN A 43 17.83 -12.91 -17.05
C ASN A 43 18.09 -14.09 -18.00
N ARG A 44 18.64 -15.21 -17.50
CA ARG A 44 18.96 -16.39 -18.31
C ARG A 44 18.11 -17.57 -17.84
N MET A 45 17.03 -17.85 -18.58
CA MET A 45 16.31 -19.15 -18.59
C MET A 45 15.22 -19.41 -17.55
N LEU A 46 14.21 -18.54 -17.43
CA LEU A 46 12.88 -18.95 -16.95
C LEU A 46 11.83 -18.31 -17.87
N ASP A 47 11.32 -19.10 -18.81
CA ASP A 47 10.25 -18.87 -19.81
C ASP A 47 10.25 -17.52 -20.55
N ASN A 48 10.43 -17.58 -21.89
CA ASN A 48 10.33 -16.45 -22.83
C ASN A 48 9.00 -15.65 -22.78
N ASN A 49 8.05 -16.02 -21.92
CA ASN A 49 6.74 -15.41 -21.79
C ASN A 49 6.57 -14.58 -20.50
N PHE A 50 7.53 -14.58 -19.56
CA PHE A 50 7.32 -13.94 -18.25
C PHE A 50 8.47 -13.00 -17.83
N CYS A 51 8.22 -11.69 -17.89
CA CYS A 51 9.14 -10.69 -17.34
C CYS A 51 8.71 -10.33 -15.91
N GLY A 52 9.37 -10.94 -14.92
CA GLY A 52 9.12 -10.70 -13.48
C GLY A 52 9.64 -9.37 -12.94
N PHE A 53 10.09 -8.47 -13.82
CA PHE A 53 10.53 -7.13 -13.49
C PHE A 53 10.02 -6.12 -14.52
N THR A 54 10.01 -4.86 -14.15
CA THR A 54 9.91 -3.72 -15.04
C THR A 54 11.20 -2.90 -14.97
N THR A 55 11.53 -2.14 -16.00
CA THR A 55 12.74 -1.31 -16.01
C THR A 55 12.35 0.14 -15.78
N GLN A 56 12.78 0.72 -14.67
CA GLN A 56 12.56 2.12 -14.32
C GLN A 56 13.90 2.81 -14.14
N ASN A 57 14.16 3.91 -14.86
CA ASN A 57 15.44 4.63 -14.81
C ASN A 57 16.68 3.70 -14.93
N LYS A 58 16.66 2.76 -15.89
CA LYS A 58 17.72 1.74 -16.14
C LYS A 58 17.94 0.75 -14.98
N ILE A 59 17.04 0.68 -14.00
CA ILE A 59 17.04 -0.26 -12.90
C ILE A 59 15.90 -1.25 -13.11
N ASN A 60 16.21 -2.54 -13.03
CA ASN A 60 15.18 -3.59 -13.09
C ASN A 60 14.55 -3.73 -11.71
N ILE A 61 13.27 -3.36 -11.58
CA ILE A 61 12.48 -3.46 -10.35
C ILE A 61 11.55 -4.67 -10.47
N LEU A 62 11.65 -5.58 -9.50
CA LEU A 62 10.82 -6.77 -9.38
C LEU A 62 9.36 -6.37 -9.22
N LYS A 63 8.47 -7.01 -9.98
CA LYS A 63 7.03 -6.81 -9.84
C LYS A 63 6.49 -7.42 -8.55
N LEU A 64 7.20 -8.40 -7.99
CA LEU A 64 6.77 -9.14 -6.81
C LEU A 64 7.97 -9.59 -5.96
N VAL A 65 7.83 -9.49 -4.64
CA VAL A 65 8.84 -9.90 -3.66
C VAL A 65 8.18 -10.73 -2.57
N PHE A 66 8.75 -11.91 -2.29
CA PHE A 66 8.36 -12.75 -1.17
C PHE A 66 9.38 -12.69 -0.05
N LEU A 67 8.93 -12.42 1.16
CA LEU A 67 9.74 -12.52 2.37
C LEU A 67 9.42 -13.85 3.06
N LEU A 68 10.36 -14.79 2.98
CA LEU A 68 10.26 -16.10 3.62
C LEU A 68 11.26 -16.22 4.76
N GLY A 69 10.86 -16.86 5.85
CA GLY A 69 11.70 -17.04 7.03
C GLY A 69 10.92 -17.63 8.19
N ASN A 70 11.63 -18.06 9.22
CA ASN A 70 11.02 -18.69 10.40
C ASN A 70 10.10 -17.73 11.17
N ASN A 71 9.28 -18.28 12.05
CA ASN A 71 8.49 -17.49 13.00
C ASN A 71 9.44 -16.65 13.87
N GLY A 72 9.09 -15.39 14.11
CA GLY A 72 9.93 -14.46 14.86
C GLY A 72 11.12 -13.86 14.10
N ALA A 73 11.33 -14.21 12.82
CA ALA A 73 12.44 -13.66 12.00
C ALA A 73 12.28 -12.18 11.60
N GLY A 74 11.23 -11.50 12.07
CA GLY A 74 11.03 -10.06 11.83
C GLY A 74 10.31 -9.67 10.54
N LYS A 75 9.76 -10.62 9.77
CA LYS A 75 9.06 -10.37 8.49
C LYS A 75 7.95 -9.30 8.60
N SER A 76 6.98 -9.51 9.47
CA SER A 76 5.91 -8.54 9.73
C SER A 76 6.44 -7.20 10.25
N LYS A 77 7.56 -7.21 11.00
CA LYS A 77 8.17 -6.00 11.55
C LYS A 77 8.88 -5.16 10.52
N ILE A 78 9.50 -5.76 9.50
CA ILE A 78 10.07 -4.98 8.41
C ILE A 78 8.98 -4.40 7.51
N LEU A 79 7.85 -5.08 7.35
CA LEU A 79 6.66 -4.51 6.67
C LEU A 79 6.02 -3.38 7.48
N SER A 80 6.04 -3.45 8.82
CA SER A 80 5.57 -2.37 9.71
C SER A 80 6.34 -1.05 9.54
N ALA A 81 7.50 -1.05 8.88
CA ALA A 81 8.23 0.19 8.58
C ALA A 81 7.51 1.05 7.53
N PHE A 82 6.72 0.46 6.64
CA PHE A 82 5.87 1.22 5.71
C PHE A 82 4.76 1.98 6.46
N ASP A 83 4.09 1.35 7.43
CA ASP A 83 3.11 2.02 8.32
C ASP A 83 3.79 3.13 9.14
N ALA A 84 4.95 2.84 9.73
CA ALA A 84 5.70 3.83 10.50
C ALA A 84 6.08 5.05 9.64
N LEU A 85 6.51 4.83 8.40
CA LEU A 85 6.83 5.88 7.45
C LEU A 85 5.59 6.74 7.12
N GLN A 86 4.46 6.11 6.78
CA GLN A 86 3.19 6.82 6.54
C GLN A 86 2.73 7.60 7.77
N TYR A 87 2.88 7.05 8.97
CA TYR A 87 2.55 7.71 10.24
C TYR A 87 3.44 8.94 10.52
N LEU A 88 4.73 8.87 10.23
CA LEU A 88 5.65 10.00 10.44
C LEU A 88 5.41 11.13 9.42
N ILE A 89 4.97 10.79 8.22
CA ILE A 89 4.73 11.73 7.12
C ILE A 89 3.32 12.32 7.18
N GLY A 90 2.30 11.48 7.36
CA GLY A 90 0.89 11.85 7.21
C GLY A 90 0.24 12.41 8.48
N GLN A 91 0.73 12.06 9.67
CA GLN A 91 0.11 12.55 10.91
C GLN A 91 0.63 13.94 11.29
N ILE A 92 -0.29 14.86 11.59
CA ILE A 92 0.03 16.20 12.06
C ILE A 92 0.02 16.20 13.59
N ARG A 93 1.08 16.72 14.22
CA ARG A 93 1.10 17.04 15.65
C ARG A 93 0.90 18.53 15.83
N GLU A 94 0.02 18.89 16.77
CA GLU A 94 -0.33 20.28 17.08
C GLU A 94 0.56 20.86 18.17
N ARG A 95 1.08 20.00 19.06
CA ARG A 95 1.95 20.38 20.17
C ARG A 95 3.31 19.70 20.08
N LYS A 96 4.35 20.43 20.51
CA LYS A 96 5.75 19.99 20.50
C LYS A 96 6.05 18.83 21.46
N ASP A 97 5.15 18.54 22.40
CA ASP A 97 5.29 17.49 23.42
C ASP A 97 4.51 16.21 23.10
N GLU A 98 3.76 16.19 21.99
CA GLU A 98 3.12 14.97 21.51
C GLU A 98 4.17 13.93 21.10
N SER A 99 4.07 12.73 21.68
CA SER A 99 5.02 11.65 21.44
C SER A 99 4.83 10.97 20.08
N LEU A 100 5.94 10.51 19.50
CA LEU A 100 5.96 9.69 18.29
C LEU A 100 5.86 8.20 18.63
N ARG A 101 5.26 7.43 17.71
CA ARG A 101 5.38 5.96 17.72
C ARG A 101 6.86 5.61 17.53
N TYR A 102 7.44 5.06 18.58
CA TYR A 102 8.86 4.72 18.63
C TYR A 102 9.02 3.34 19.29
N ARG A 103 9.70 2.45 18.57
CA ARG A 103 9.93 1.05 18.94
C ARG A 103 11.34 0.66 18.49
N PRO A 104 12.38 1.04 19.25
CA PRO A 104 13.76 0.67 18.93
C PRO A 104 14.03 -0.81 19.20
N PHE A 105 15.26 -1.25 18.92
CA PHE A 105 15.72 -2.56 19.36
C PHE A 105 15.78 -2.62 20.89
N ALA A 106 14.92 -3.46 21.48
CA ALA A 106 14.66 -3.44 22.91
C ALA A 106 15.72 -4.16 23.78
N PHE A 107 16.55 -5.02 23.18
CA PHE A 107 17.50 -5.88 23.91
C PHE A 107 18.92 -5.32 23.96
N ASP A 108 19.07 -4.00 23.87
CA ASP A 108 20.35 -3.29 23.95
C ASP A 108 20.14 -1.90 24.55
N GLU A 109 20.83 -1.58 25.64
CA GLU A 109 20.64 -0.33 26.38
C GLU A 109 21.04 0.91 25.57
N GLU A 110 22.01 0.79 24.67
CA GLU A 110 22.38 1.91 23.80
C GLU A 110 21.29 2.16 22.76
N CYS A 111 20.73 1.10 22.17
CA CYS A 111 19.63 1.19 21.21
C CYS A 111 18.40 1.89 21.78
N LEU A 112 18.07 1.68 23.06
CA LEU A 112 16.94 2.36 23.72
C LEU A 112 17.08 3.89 23.70
N ASN A 113 18.33 4.38 23.72
CA ASN A 113 18.67 5.80 23.78
C ASN A 113 19.12 6.40 22.43
N LYS A 114 19.19 5.58 21.37
CA LYS A 114 19.57 5.99 20.01
C LYS A 114 18.33 6.09 19.11
N PRO A 115 18.29 6.98 18.11
CA PRO A 115 17.15 7.08 17.22
C PRO A 115 16.92 5.79 16.42
N SER A 116 15.69 5.57 15.97
CA SER A 116 15.38 4.69 14.84
C SER A 116 15.58 5.47 13.53
N GLU A 117 15.88 4.75 12.45
CA GLU A 117 16.01 5.33 11.11
C GLU A 117 15.28 4.46 10.08
N ILE A 118 14.55 5.12 9.18
CA ILE A 118 13.99 4.51 7.97
C ILE A 118 14.56 5.25 6.77
N GLU A 119 15.06 4.49 5.80
CA GLU A 119 15.45 4.99 4.49
C GLU A 119 14.68 4.25 3.40
N ILE A 120 14.15 4.99 2.44
CA ILE A 120 13.46 4.43 1.29
C ILE A 120 14.04 5.00 0.00
N VAL A 121 14.36 4.11 -0.94
CA VAL A 121 14.70 4.47 -2.32
C VAL A 121 13.52 4.12 -3.19
N TYR A 122 13.04 5.07 -3.97
CA TYR A 122 11.84 4.95 -4.76
C TYR A 122 11.92 5.78 -6.04
N HIS A 123 10.97 5.53 -6.94
CA HIS A 123 10.87 6.16 -8.24
C HIS A 123 9.53 6.86 -8.37
N ILE A 124 9.56 8.10 -8.84
CA ILE A 124 8.38 8.83 -9.33
C ILE A 124 8.65 9.12 -10.80
N ASN A 125 7.92 8.42 -11.68
CA ASN A 125 8.25 8.34 -13.10
C ASN A 125 9.74 7.96 -13.27
N ASP A 126 10.46 8.60 -14.19
CA ASP A 126 11.87 8.30 -14.47
C ASP A 126 12.87 8.91 -13.47
N SER A 127 12.38 9.55 -12.40
CA SER A 127 13.22 10.13 -11.35
C SER A 127 13.33 9.22 -10.14
N ARG A 128 14.55 9.10 -9.61
CA ARG A 128 14.90 8.22 -8.49
C ARG A 128 15.26 9.06 -7.27
N TYR A 129 14.73 8.71 -6.11
CA TYR A 129 14.88 9.48 -4.88
C TYR A 129 15.27 8.61 -3.70
N LEU A 130 15.97 9.20 -2.74
CA LEU A 130 16.19 8.67 -1.40
C LEU A 130 15.50 9.58 -0.41
N TYR A 131 14.69 9.01 0.46
CA TYR A 131 14.18 9.70 1.64
C TYR A 131 14.67 8.99 2.89
N SER A 132 15.24 9.74 3.84
CA SER A 132 15.65 9.25 5.16
C SER A 132 14.94 10.03 6.25
N ILE A 133 14.48 9.33 7.29
CA ILE A 133 13.93 9.95 8.50
C ILE A 133 14.45 9.23 9.75
N LYS A 134 14.96 10.02 10.70
CA LYS A 134 15.56 9.57 11.95
C LYS A 134 14.84 10.16 13.14
N TRP A 135 14.32 9.35 14.04
CA TRP A 135 13.47 9.82 15.14
C TRP A 135 13.57 8.99 16.41
N ASP A 136 13.11 9.55 17.52
CA ASP A 136 12.79 8.82 18.75
C ASP A 136 11.37 9.13 19.24
N LYS A 137 11.05 8.81 20.50
CA LYS A 137 9.74 9.09 21.10
C LYS A 137 9.37 10.58 21.11
N TYR A 138 10.34 11.48 21.07
CA TYR A 138 10.16 12.90 21.35
C TYR A 138 10.35 13.80 20.12
N ALA A 139 11.24 13.44 19.20
CA ALA A 139 11.55 14.27 18.05
C ALA A 139 12.01 13.46 16.83
N ILE A 140 11.78 14.04 15.66
CA ILE A 140 12.49 13.71 14.43
C ILE A 140 13.78 14.52 14.44
N TYR A 141 14.91 13.83 14.52
CA TYR A 141 16.25 14.42 14.58
C TYR A 141 16.77 14.86 13.23
N GLU A 142 16.45 14.10 12.19
CA GLU A 142 16.95 14.32 10.84
C GLU A 142 15.93 13.81 9.83
N GLU A 143 15.74 14.57 8.77
CA GLU A 143 14.92 14.20 7.62
C GLU A 143 15.61 14.73 6.36
N ILE A 144 15.84 13.86 5.39
CA ILE A 144 16.60 14.15 4.18
C ILE A 144 15.80 13.67 2.99
N LEU A 145 15.75 14.49 1.94
CA LEU A 145 15.29 14.08 0.62
C LEU A 145 16.37 14.38 -0.41
N ASP A 146 16.84 13.33 -1.10
CA ASP A 146 17.82 13.43 -2.17
C ASP A 146 17.23 12.93 -3.50
N GLU A 147 17.56 13.60 -4.61
CA GLU A 147 17.43 13.07 -5.96
C GLU A 147 18.71 12.29 -6.33
N LEU A 148 18.55 10.99 -6.63
CA LEU A 148 19.64 10.10 -6.99
C LEU A 148 19.85 10.09 -8.51
N ARG A 149 20.91 10.75 -8.99
CA ARG A 149 21.31 10.73 -10.40
C ARG A 149 22.46 9.74 -10.63
N THR A 150 22.69 9.36 -11.88
CA THR A 150 23.70 8.33 -12.24
C THR A 150 25.11 8.64 -11.74
N LYS A 151 25.48 9.93 -11.62
CA LYS A 151 26.85 10.37 -11.25
C LYS A 151 26.94 11.10 -9.92
N THR A 152 25.81 11.59 -9.39
CA THR A 152 25.77 12.50 -8.24
C THR A 152 24.44 12.37 -7.52
N ASN A 153 24.45 12.53 -6.21
CA ASN A 153 23.22 12.74 -5.44
C ASN A 153 23.02 14.24 -5.25
N ILE A 154 21.79 14.71 -5.39
CA ILE A 154 21.43 16.11 -5.18
C ILE A 154 20.50 16.16 -3.98
N ASN A 155 20.97 16.77 -2.89
CA ASN A 155 20.08 17.07 -1.77
C ASN A 155 19.02 18.08 -2.21
N LEU A 156 17.76 17.75 -1.98
CA LEU A 156 16.61 18.63 -2.24
C LEU A 156 16.26 19.41 -0.98
N PHE A 157 16.22 18.73 0.16
CA PHE A 157 16.17 19.39 1.46
C PHE A 157 16.85 18.58 2.56
N HIS A 158 17.23 19.28 3.63
CA HIS A 158 17.71 18.71 4.88
C HIS A 158 17.05 19.42 6.05
N ARG A 159 16.28 18.68 6.86
CA ARG A 159 15.71 19.14 8.11
C ARG A 159 16.46 18.48 9.27
N TRP A 160 16.83 19.26 10.27
CA TRP A 160 17.43 18.72 11.51
C TRP A 160 16.91 19.44 12.76
N TYR A 161 16.98 18.73 13.88
CA TYR A 161 16.64 19.27 15.19
C TYR A 161 17.92 19.53 15.99
N ASP A 162 18.18 20.81 16.27
CA ASP A 162 19.31 21.26 17.06
C ASP A 162 18.96 21.19 18.55
N LYS A 163 19.44 20.12 19.20
CA LYS A 163 19.18 19.84 20.62
C LYS A 163 19.68 20.94 21.56
N VAL A 164 20.73 21.67 21.18
CA VAL A 164 21.33 22.69 22.05
C VAL A 164 20.44 23.92 22.10
N SER A 165 19.87 24.33 20.97
CA SER A 165 18.98 25.49 20.90
C SER A 165 17.49 25.15 21.04
N ASP A 166 17.11 23.86 21.03
CA ASP A 166 15.71 23.38 20.95
C ASP A 166 14.95 23.98 19.75
N ILE A 167 15.68 24.15 18.63
CA ILE A 167 15.16 24.72 17.37
C ILE A 167 15.25 23.68 16.26
N VAL A 168 14.20 23.60 15.45
CA VAL A 168 14.19 22.82 14.21
C VAL A 168 14.55 23.74 13.07
N LYS A 169 15.41 23.27 12.17
CA LYS A 169 15.84 23.99 10.97
C LYS A 169 15.55 23.12 9.75
N VAL A 170 15.32 23.75 8.62
CA VAL A 170 15.20 23.10 7.31
C VAL A 170 15.89 23.96 6.27
N ASP A 171 16.79 23.33 5.52
CA ASP A 171 17.45 23.93 4.38
C ASP A 171 16.91 23.31 3.11
N PHE A 172 16.41 24.16 2.21
CA PHE A 172 15.99 23.80 0.87
C PHE A 172 17.07 24.23 -0.12
N THR A 173 17.56 23.31 -0.97
CA THR A 173 18.58 23.67 -1.96
C THR A 173 17.95 24.38 -3.16
N ASP A 174 18.74 25.16 -3.89
CA ASP A 174 18.27 25.86 -5.11
C ASP A 174 17.67 24.91 -6.17
N LYS A 175 17.91 23.60 -6.05
CA LYS A 175 17.40 22.58 -6.96
C LYS A 175 15.92 22.28 -6.75
N ILE A 176 15.39 22.52 -5.55
CA ILE A 176 13.95 22.33 -5.28
C ILE A 176 13.11 23.49 -5.82
N GLN A 177 13.69 24.69 -5.95
CA GLN A 177 13.01 25.91 -6.40
C GLN A 177 11.86 26.36 -5.49
N ILE A 178 11.99 26.11 -4.18
CA ILE A 178 11.11 26.65 -3.14
C ILE A 178 11.15 28.19 -3.16
N SER A 179 9.99 28.84 -3.14
CA SER A 179 9.89 30.30 -3.01
C SER A 179 10.18 30.76 -1.57
N ASP A 180 10.60 32.02 -1.40
CA ASP A 180 10.84 32.60 -0.07
C ASP A 180 9.62 32.49 0.86
N ASN A 181 8.42 32.65 0.29
CA ASN A 181 7.18 32.53 1.05
C ASN A 181 6.91 31.09 1.49
N GLU A 182 7.10 30.10 0.60
CA GLU A 182 6.96 28.69 0.97
C GLU A 182 7.99 28.29 2.03
N ASN A 183 9.25 28.70 1.87
CA ASN A 183 10.29 28.45 2.86
C ASN A 183 9.92 29.02 4.22
N TYR A 184 9.49 30.29 4.26
CA TYR A 184 9.06 30.95 5.49
C TYR A 184 7.91 30.21 6.17
N ILE A 185 6.87 29.82 5.41
CA ILE A 185 5.71 29.10 5.96
C ILE A 185 6.12 27.75 6.54
N ILE A 186 6.92 26.96 5.81
CA ILE A 186 7.39 25.65 6.29
C ILE A 186 8.24 25.85 7.55
N SER A 187 9.28 26.68 7.47
CA SER A 187 10.25 26.87 8.55
C SER A 187 9.62 27.40 9.83
N SER A 188 8.66 28.33 9.73
CA SER A 188 7.96 28.89 10.91
C SER A 188 6.93 27.94 11.53
N SER A 189 6.39 26.99 10.75
CA SER A 189 5.37 26.05 11.22
C SER A 189 5.94 24.69 11.68
N LEU A 190 7.23 24.43 11.41
CA LEU A 190 7.86 23.13 11.61
C LEU A 190 8.13 22.84 13.10
N LEU A 191 7.52 21.76 13.60
CA LEU A 191 7.72 21.28 14.97
C LEU A 191 8.73 20.12 15.00
N LYS A 192 9.38 19.91 16.15
CA LYS A 192 10.42 18.87 16.31
C LYS A 192 9.89 17.45 16.11
N ASN A 193 8.61 17.23 16.33
CA ASN A 193 7.90 15.99 16.12
C ASN A 193 7.13 15.92 14.79
N ASN A 194 7.24 16.93 13.92
CA ASN A 194 6.65 16.93 12.58
C ASN A 194 7.74 16.82 11.51
N SER A 195 7.46 16.03 10.48
CA SER A 195 8.23 15.99 9.24
C SER A 195 7.96 17.23 8.38
N VAL A 196 8.82 17.54 7.42
CA VAL A 196 8.58 18.59 6.41
C VAL A 196 7.25 18.32 5.71
N PHE A 197 6.99 17.07 5.32
CA PHE A 197 5.75 16.69 4.65
C PHE A 197 4.50 16.87 5.50
N SER A 198 4.52 16.52 6.80
CA SER A 198 3.38 16.76 7.68
C SER A 198 3.04 18.25 7.81
N THR A 199 4.05 19.13 7.77
CA THR A 199 3.85 20.59 7.73
C THR A 199 3.24 21.03 6.40
N ILE A 200 3.63 20.42 5.28
CA ILE A 200 3.02 20.71 3.97
C ILE A 200 1.54 20.34 3.96
N ILE A 201 1.16 19.17 4.51
CA ILE A 201 -0.26 18.75 4.62
C ILE A 201 -1.08 19.78 5.40
N LYS A 202 -0.50 20.38 6.45
CA LYS A 202 -1.18 21.38 7.31
C LYS A 202 -1.33 22.75 6.65
N THR A 203 -0.57 23.05 5.59
CA THR A 203 -0.44 24.40 5.03
C THR A 203 -1.00 24.48 3.62
N ASN A 204 -1.19 25.70 3.09
CA ASN A 204 -1.69 25.91 1.73
C ASN A 204 -0.56 25.90 0.68
N ILE A 205 0.47 25.08 0.88
CA ILE A 205 1.63 25.00 -0.01
C ILE A 205 1.29 24.12 -1.20
N SER A 206 1.52 24.63 -2.41
CA SER A 206 1.24 23.93 -3.66
C SER A 206 2.50 23.74 -4.50
N HIS A 207 3.54 23.19 -3.87
CA HIS A 207 4.80 22.95 -4.55
C HIS A 207 4.77 21.60 -5.28
N ALA A 208 4.83 21.61 -6.62
CA ALA A 208 4.62 20.43 -7.44
C ALA A 208 5.53 19.24 -7.09
N LEU A 209 6.84 19.47 -6.88
CA LEU A 209 7.78 18.40 -6.52
C LEU A 209 7.40 17.77 -5.17
N LEU A 210 7.36 18.57 -4.10
CA LEU A 210 6.99 18.12 -2.76
C LEU A 210 5.63 17.42 -2.71
N ASN A 211 4.63 17.92 -3.44
CA ASN A 211 3.31 17.29 -3.53
C ASN A 211 3.37 15.93 -4.23
N SER A 212 4.24 15.74 -5.23
CA SER A 212 4.44 14.44 -5.85
C SER A 212 5.08 13.41 -4.91
N HIS A 213 5.99 13.86 -4.02
CA HIS A 213 6.56 13.01 -2.97
C HIS A 213 5.52 12.67 -1.91
N LEU A 214 4.72 13.65 -1.48
CA LEU A 214 3.63 13.42 -0.55
C LEU A 214 2.62 12.40 -1.12
N LEU A 215 2.25 12.54 -2.39
CA LEU A 215 1.40 11.59 -3.09
C LEU A 215 2.03 10.18 -3.11
N PHE A 216 3.33 10.05 -3.37
CA PHE A 216 4.02 8.77 -3.29
C PHE A 216 3.89 8.12 -1.90
N PHE A 217 4.10 8.86 -0.82
CA PHE A 217 4.01 8.28 0.52
C PHE A 217 2.57 7.91 0.92
N MET A 218 1.58 8.67 0.45
CA MET A 218 0.17 8.44 0.80
C MET A 218 -0.51 7.40 -0.10
N GLU A 219 -0.13 7.30 -1.38
CA GLU A 219 -0.84 6.48 -2.37
C GLU A 219 0.06 5.49 -3.13
N GLY A 220 1.39 5.65 -3.08
CA GLY A 220 2.33 4.81 -3.82
C GLY A 220 2.49 3.39 -3.25
N PHE A 221 2.10 3.18 -1.99
CA PHE A 221 2.03 1.86 -1.39
C PHE A 221 0.94 1.76 -0.33
N GLU A 222 0.45 0.55 -0.10
CA GLU A 222 -0.59 0.26 0.90
C GLU A 222 -0.34 -1.10 1.55
N ILE A 223 -0.56 -1.17 2.87
CA ILE A 223 -0.60 -2.44 3.60
C ILE A 223 -2.06 -2.92 3.61
N VAL A 224 -2.30 -4.10 3.03
CA VAL A 224 -3.63 -4.69 2.92
C VAL A 224 -3.68 -5.98 3.74
N ASN A 225 -4.71 -6.12 4.57
CA ASN A 225 -5.09 -7.41 5.13
C ASN A 225 -6.13 -8.03 4.19
N LEU A 226 -5.86 -9.23 3.67
CA LEU A 226 -6.79 -9.90 2.75
C LEU A 226 -8.15 -10.18 3.38
N GLU A 227 -8.21 -10.38 4.69
CA GLU A 227 -9.48 -10.64 5.38
C GLU A 227 -10.43 -9.45 5.33
N ASP A 228 -9.90 -8.23 5.22
CA ASP A 228 -10.67 -6.99 5.17
C ASP A 228 -11.33 -6.77 3.79
N VAL A 229 -10.90 -7.52 2.76
CA VAL A 229 -11.49 -7.48 1.42
C VAL A 229 -12.86 -8.15 1.45
N ASP A 230 -13.92 -7.34 1.35
CA ASP A 230 -15.30 -7.82 1.30
C ASP A 230 -15.63 -8.26 -0.13
N LEU A 231 -15.58 -9.57 -0.36
CA LEU A 231 -15.87 -10.15 -1.66
C LEU A 231 -17.29 -9.87 -2.18
N ASN A 232 -18.28 -9.61 -1.32
CA ASN A 232 -19.61 -9.27 -1.81
C ASN A 232 -19.60 -7.89 -2.46
N GLU A 233 -18.81 -6.96 -1.94
CA GLU A 233 -18.73 -5.60 -2.43
C GLU A 233 -17.65 -5.42 -3.51
N GLU A 234 -16.53 -6.11 -3.41
CA GLU A 234 -15.38 -5.87 -4.30
C GLU A 234 -15.33 -6.77 -5.54
N LEU A 235 -16.05 -7.89 -5.55
CA LEU A 235 -16.14 -8.69 -6.78
C LEU A 235 -16.83 -7.91 -7.89
N PRO A 236 -16.27 -7.87 -9.12
CA PRO A 236 -16.85 -7.11 -10.21
C PRO A 236 -18.15 -7.75 -10.69
N ASP A 237 -19.10 -6.91 -11.06
CA ASP A 237 -20.35 -7.29 -11.72
C ASP A 237 -20.24 -7.24 -13.25
N ASP A 238 -21.37 -7.35 -13.95
CA ASP A 238 -21.44 -7.24 -15.41
C ASP A 238 -21.96 -5.86 -15.87
N LYS A 239 -21.99 -4.84 -15.00
CA LYS A 239 -22.60 -3.53 -15.31
C LYS A 239 -21.72 -2.68 -16.24
N THR A 240 -20.41 -2.82 -16.17
CA THR A 240 -19.45 -2.09 -17.01
C THR A 240 -18.55 -3.05 -17.77
N GLU A 241 -18.00 -2.61 -18.91
CA GLU A 241 -17.09 -3.42 -19.71
C GLU A 241 -15.80 -3.78 -18.92
N ASN A 242 -15.27 -2.84 -18.14
CA ASN A 242 -14.10 -3.10 -17.28
C ASN A 242 -14.42 -4.15 -16.20
N SER A 243 -15.56 -4.02 -15.51
CA SER A 243 -16.01 -5.01 -14.52
C SER A 243 -16.15 -6.40 -15.16
N LYS A 244 -16.75 -6.46 -16.34
CA LYS A 244 -16.95 -7.70 -17.09
C LYS A 244 -15.62 -8.34 -17.52
N GLN A 245 -14.63 -7.56 -17.95
CA GLN A 245 -13.29 -8.05 -18.28
C GLN A 245 -12.61 -8.67 -17.06
N LEU A 246 -12.60 -7.97 -15.92
CA LEU A 246 -12.04 -8.49 -14.68
C LEU A 246 -12.77 -9.75 -14.20
N LYS A 247 -14.10 -9.78 -14.28
CA LYS A 247 -14.89 -10.97 -13.98
C LYS A 247 -14.52 -12.16 -14.86
N ASN A 248 -14.32 -11.93 -16.16
CA ASN A 248 -13.90 -12.98 -17.09
C ASN A 248 -12.50 -13.52 -16.75
N VAL A 249 -11.58 -12.63 -16.36
CA VAL A 249 -10.26 -12.99 -15.86
C VAL A 249 -10.37 -13.87 -14.61
N ILE A 250 -11.13 -13.44 -13.60
CA ILE A 250 -11.35 -14.20 -12.35
C ILE A 250 -11.93 -15.58 -12.65
N CYS A 251 -12.97 -15.66 -13.48
CA CYS A 251 -13.60 -16.92 -13.84
C CYS A 251 -12.67 -17.84 -14.63
N SER A 252 -11.77 -17.29 -15.44
CA SER A 252 -10.77 -18.07 -16.19
C SER A 252 -9.70 -18.62 -15.26
N PHE A 253 -9.26 -17.81 -14.28
CA PHE A 253 -8.33 -18.23 -13.24
C PHE A 253 -8.92 -19.35 -12.37
N LEU A 254 -10.14 -19.18 -11.84
CA LEU A 254 -10.80 -20.20 -11.03
C LEU A 254 -10.91 -21.56 -11.73
N LYS A 255 -11.12 -21.56 -13.05
CA LYS A 255 -11.13 -22.77 -13.89
C LYS A 255 -9.76 -23.42 -14.02
N SER A 256 -8.66 -22.66 -13.98
CA SER A 256 -7.30 -23.17 -14.14
C SER A 256 -6.73 -23.77 -12.84
N VAL A 257 -7.32 -23.43 -11.68
CA VAL A 257 -6.92 -23.93 -10.35
C VAL A 257 -7.89 -24.97 -9.77
N ASP A 258 -8.62 -25.70 -10.63
CA ASP A 258 -9.46 -26.86 -10.28
C ASP A 258 -10.59 -26.61 -9.24
N THR A 259 -11.07 -25.37 -9.07
CA THR A 259 -12.12 -25.02 -8.07
C THR A 259 -13.54 -25.53 -8.41
N ASN A 260 -13.74 -26.21 -9.55
CA ASN A 260 -15.04 -26.58 -10.14
C ASN A 260 -16.03 -25.41 -10.39
N ILE A 261 -15.65 -24.17 -10.04
CA ILE A 261 -16.42 -22.95 -10.27
C ILE A 261 -16.33 -22.56 -11.74
N MET A 262 -17.49 -22.35 -12.36
CA MET A 262 -17.60 -21.93 -13.76
C MET A 262 -17.77 -20.41 -13.91
N SER A 263 -18.50 -19.81 -12.97
CA SER A 263 -18.82 -18.38 -12.92
C SER A 263 -19.37 -18.00 -11.55
N TYR A 264 -19.55 -16.71 -11.30
CA TYR A 264 -20.32 -16.20 -10.17
C TYR A 264 -21.29 -15.10 -10.63
N GLU A 265 -22.25 -14.79 -9.79
CA GLU A 265 -23.22 -13.70 -9.96
C GLU A 265 -23.26 -12.86 -8.68
N LYS A 266 -23.21 -11.55 -8.86
CA LYS A 266 -23.34 -10.56 -7.79
C LYS A 266 -24.74 -9.96 -7.88
N LEU A 267 -25.54 -10.14 -6.84
CA LEU A 267 -26.93 -9.71 -6.78
C LEU A 267 -27.07 -8.61 -5.73
N LYS A 268 -27.73 -7.52 -6.10
CA LYS A 268 -28.14 -6.49 -5.14
C LYS A 268 -29.23 -7.07 -4.23
N ILE A 269 -29.14 -6.78 -2.95
CA ILE A 269 -30.15 -7.11 -1.94
C ILE A 269 -30.60 -5.84 -1.22
N ASP A 270 -31.87 -5.81 -0.84
CA ASP A 270 -32.40 -4.81 0.06
C ASP A 270 -32.23 -5.32 1.49
N VAL A 271 -31.55 -4.55 2.33
CA VAL A 271 -31.35 -4.90 3.74
C VAL A 271 -32.43 -4.24 4.58
N GLU A 272 -33.23 -5.06 5.23
CA GLU A 272 -34.19 -4.61 6.24
C GLU A 272 -33.50 -4.52 7.60
N TYR A 273 -33.55 -3.33 8.20
CA TYR A 273 -32.99 -3.08 9.53
C TYR A 273 -34.07 -3.26 10.61
N PRO A 274 -33.73 -3.87 11.78
CA PRO A 274 -34.67 -3.99 12.89
C PRO A 274 -35.26 -2.63 13.31
N ALA A 275 -36.57 -2.61 13.61
CA ALA A 275 -37.27 -1.38 13.95
C ALA A 275 -36.67 -0.70 15.20
N GLU A 276 -36.17 -1.48 16.15
CA GLU A 276 -35.51 -1.00 17.38
C GLU A 276 -34.24 -0.20 17.06
N LEU A 277 -33.46 -0.66 16.06
CA LEU A 277 -32.26 0.03 15.61
C LEU A 277 -32.64 1.38 14.96
N LEU A 278 -33.63 1.36 14.07
CA LEU A 278 -34.11 2.57 13.39
C LEU A 278 -34.70 3.61 14.36
N GLN A 279 -35.41 3.17 15.40
CA GLN A 279 -35.90 4.05 16.47
C GLN A 279 -34.75 4.64 17.28
N LYS A 280 -33.75 3.83 17.63
CA LYS A 280 -32.58 4.29 18.37
C LYS A 280 -31.79 5.34 17.58
N LEU A 281 -31.60 5.14 16.28
CA LEU A 281 -30.92 6.12 15.41
C LEU A 281 -31.60 7.49 15.43
N LYS A 282 -32.94 7.52 15.31
CA LYS A 282 -33.74 8.76 15.35
C LYS A 282 -33.69 9.51 16.69
N SER A 283 -33.25 8.85 17.76
CA SER A 283 -33.14 9.46 19.09
C SER A 283 -31.77 10.13 19.34
N LEU A 284 -30.83 9.97 18.41
CA LEU A 284 -29.48 10.54 18.49
C LEU A 284 -29.43 11.94 17.87
N SER A 285 -28.34 12.67 18.14
CA SER A 285 -28.04 13.89 17.39
C SER A 285 -27.69 13.58 15.93
N ASP A 286 -27.91 14.53 15.02
CA ASP A 286 -27.61 14.37 13.59
C ASP A 286 -26.19 13.86 13.32
N LYS A 287 -25.20 14.38 14.09
CA LYS A 287 -23.81 13.95 13.97
C LYS A 287 -23.62 12.48 14.36
N GLN A 288 -24.22 12.05 15.46
CA GLN A 288 -24.11 10.67 15.95
C GLN A 288 -24.91 9.69 15.08
N GLU A 289 -26.08 10.10 14.58
CA GLU A 289 -26.85 9.30 13.62
C GLU A 289 -26.04 9.09 12.34
N ALA A 290 -25.47 10.17 11.77
CA ALA A 290 -24.64 10.10 10.57
C ALA A 290 -23.41 9.21 10.78
N GLU A 291 -22.71 9.35 11.92
CA GLU A 291 -21.57 8.49 12.29
C GLU A 291 -21.96 7.00 12.34
N LEU A 292 -23.10 6.66 12.94
CA LEU A 292 -23.56 5.27 13.01
C LEU A 292 -24.05 4.72 11.67
N ARG A 293 -24.79 5.52 10.88
CA ARG A 293 -25.20 5.11 9.53
C ARG A 293 -24.00 4.84 8.64
N MET A 294 -22.97 5.68 8.73
CA MET A 294 -21.71 5.49 8.03
C MET A 294 -20.99 4.23 8.53
N LEU A 295 -20.90 4.01 9.84
CA LEU A 295 -20.28 2.83 10.44
C LEU A 295 -20.94 1.52 10.01
N PHE A 296 -22.27 1.48 9.98
CA PHE A 296 -23.03 0.32 9.51
C PHE A 296 -23.25 0.30 8.00
N ARG A 297 -22.72 1.29 7.28
CA ARG A 297 -22.88 1.45 5.83
C ARG A 297 -24.34 1.29 5.40
N MET A 298 -25.27 1.92 6.12
CA MET A 298 -26.71 1.69 5.97
C MET A 298 -27.28 2.24 4.66
N ASP A 299 -26.64 3.27 4.12
CA ASP A 299 -27.09 3.96 2.91
C ASP A 299 -26.35 3.45 1.65
N GLU A 300 -25.49 2.43 1.79
CA GLU A 300 -24.78 1.78 0.68
C GLU A 300 -25.58 0.61 0.09
N GLU A 301 -25.48 0.39 -1.22
CA GLU A 301 -26.02 -0.82 -1.85
C GLU A 301 -25.34 -2.06 -1.26
N LYS A 302 -26.14 -3.08 -0.92
CA LYS A 302 -25.63 -4.34 -0.39
C LYS A 302 -25.75 -5.44 -1.42
N HIS A 303 -24.77 -6.34 -1.41
CA HIS A 303 -24.71 -7.41 -2.37
C HIS A 303 -24.55 -8.78 -1.73
N ILE A 304 -24.99 -9.81 -2.45
CA ILE A 304 -24.62 -11.20 -2.20
C ILE A 304 -24.00 -11.79 -3.45
N VAL A 305 -23.04 -12.69 -3.25
CA VAL A 305 -22.42 -13.41 -4.36
C VAL A 305 -22.81 -14.89 -4.33
N ASN A 306 -23.23 -15.40 -5.49
CA ASN A 306 -23.48 -16.81 -5.73
C ASN A 306 -22.48 -17.36 -6.74
N THR A 307 -21.88 -18.49 -6.42
CA THR A 307 -21.00 -19.23 -7.34
C THR A 307 -21.77 -20.34 -8.05
N PHE A 308 -21.39 -20.62 -9.30
CA PHE A 308 -22.01 -21.66 -10.12
C PHE A 308 -21.00 -22.76 -10.48
N HIS A 309 -21.34 -24.00 -10.13
CA HIS A 309 -20.48 -25.16 -10.20
C HIS A 309 -20.96 -26.15 -11.25
N ARG A 310 -20.05 -26.87 -11.90
CA ARG A 310 -20.41 -27.93 -12.85
C ARG A 310 -20.89 -29.17 -12.10
N LEU A 311 -22.08 -29.66 -12.43
CA LEU A 311 -22.69 -30.85 -11.80
C LEU A 311 -22.33 -32.17 -12.49
N ASP A 312 -22.04 -32.15 -13.79
CA ASP A 312 -21.70 -33.33 -14.57
C ASP A 312 -20.59 -33.02 -15.58
N LYS A 313 -19.58 -33.89 -15.65
CA LYS A 313 -18.48 -33.78 -16.61
C LYS A 313 -18.93 -34.12 -18.04
N LYS A 314 -20.02 -34.87 -18.22
CA LYS A 314 -20.44 -35.40 -19.53
C LYS A 314 -21.38 -34.48 -20.33
N THR A 315 -22.21 -33.67 -19.67
CA THR A 315 -23.27 -32.89 -20.35
C THR A 315 -23.09 -31.37 -20.32
N GLY A 316 -22.10 -30.85 -19.58
CA GLY A 316 -21.61 -29.45 -19.64
C GLY A 316 -22.58 -28.33 -19.21
N ASN A 317 -23.90 -28.56 -19.23
CA ASN A 317 -24.91 -27.51 -19.13
C ASN A 317 -25.60 -27.40 -17.75
N ARG A 318 -25.54 -28.42 -16.89
CA ARG A 318 -26.15 -28.36 -15.56
C ARG A 318 -25.23 -27.70 -14.54
N ARG A 319 -25.74 -26.66 -13.88
CA ARG A 319 -25.00 -25.87 -12.88
C ARG A 319 -25.67 -25.96 -11.50
N GLY A 320 -24.86 -26.18 -10.47
CA GLY A 320 -25.26 -26.08 -9.06
C GLY A 320 -24.93 -24.68 -8.55
N ARG A 321 -25.85 -24.08 -7.78
CA ARG A 321 -25.63 -22.79 -7.13
C ARG A 321 -25.13 -23.01 -5.71
N LEU A 322 -24.09 -22.28 -5.31
CA LEU A 322 -23.58 -22.29 -3.94
C LEU A 322 -23.29 -20.84 -3.50
N PRO A 323 -23.91 -20.33 -2.42
CA PRO A 323 -23.58 -19.01 -1.88
C PRO A 323 -22.09 -18.87 -1.58
N LEU A 324 -21.53 -17.67 -1.73
CA LEU A 324 -20.12 -17.41 -1.45
C LEU A 324 -19.75 -17.69 0.01
N SER A 325 -20.67 -17.48 0.95
CA SER A 325 -20.49 -17.78 2.38
C SER A 325 -20.14 -19.26 2.61
N GLU A 326 -20.70 -20.16 1.81
CA GLU A 326 -20.50 -21.62 1.87
C GLU A 326 -19.28 -22.10 1.06
N GLN A 327 -18.53 -21.19 0.41
CA GLN A 327 -17.27 -21.56 -0.24
C GLN A 327 -16.16 -21.84 0.77
N SER A 328 -15.23 -22.70 0.37
CA SER A 328 -14.00 -22.94 1.14
C SER A 328 -13.20 -21.66 1.32
N ASP A 329 -12.48 -21.54 2.43
CA ASP A 329 -11.66 -20.37 2.72
C ASP A 329 -10.55 -20.18 1.68
N GLY A 330 -9.97 -21.27 1.17
CA GLY A 330 -8.99 -21.20 0.07
C GLY A 330 -9.57 -20.58 -1.21
N THR A 331 -10.83 -20.85 -1.56
CA THR A 331 -11.50 -20.18 -2.69
C THR A 331 -11.66 -18.68 -2.42
N LYS A 332 -12.12 -18.31 -1.21
CA LYS A 332 -12.31 -16.92 -0.82
C LYS A 332 -10.99 -16.15 -0.84
N GLU A 333 -9.91 -16.77 -0.36
CA GLU A 333 -8.57 -16.18 -0.33
C GLU A 333 -7.99 -15.96 -1.73
N ILE A 334 -8.20 -16.90 -2.67
CA ILE A 334 -7.85 -16.71 -4.09
C ILE A 334 -8.57 -15.50 -4.67
N LEU A 335 -9.88 -15.39 -4.43
CA LEU A 335 -10.69 -14.28 -4.94
C LEU A 335 -10.21 -12.93 -4.37
N ARG A 336 -9.94 -12.87 -3.06
CA ARG A 336 -9.41 -11.66 -2.39
C ARG A 336 -8.08 -11.26 -3.00
N PHE A 337 -7.20 -12.23 -3.22
CA PHE A 337 -5.90 -11.96 -3.83
C PHE A 337 -6.01 -11.44 -5.27
N LEU A 338 -6.92 -11.99 -6.08
CA LEU A 338 -7.15 -11.49 -7.45
C LEU A 338 -7.67 -10.05 -7.48
N ILE A 339 -8.55 -9.68 -6.55
CA ILE A 339 -9.05 -8.30 -6.41
C ILE A 339 -7.90 -7.37 -6.04
N VAL A 340 -7.09 -7.76 -5.06
CA VAL A 340 -5.93 -6.98 -4.62
C VAL A 340 -4.90 -6.83 -5.73
N LEU A 341 -4.61 -7.89 -6.50
CA LEU A 341 -3.71 -7.79 -7.65
C LEU A 341 -4.23 -6.83 -8.72
N ASP A 342 -5.52 -6.91 -9.05
CA ASP A 342 -6.16 -5.99 -9.98
C ASP A 342 -6.08 -4.54 -9.47
N GLU A 343 -6.29 -4.32 -8.18
CA GLU A 343 -6.12 -3.00 -7.58
C GLU A 343 -4.68 -2.48 -7.70
N ALA A 344 -3.67 -3.33 -7.40
CA ALA A 344 -2.26 -2.96 -7.55
C ALA A 344 -1.93 -2.53 -8.99
N ILE A 345 -2.47 -3.25 -9.98
CA ILE A 345 -2.28 -2.97 -11.41
C ILE A 345 -3.00 -1.67 -11.82
N ARG A 346 -4.27 -1.53 -11.47
CA ARG A 346 -5.08 -0.38 -11.89
C ARG A 346 -4.64 0.92 -11.22
N LYS A 347 -4.25 0.87 -9.95
CA LYS A 347 -3.80 2.04 -9.18
C LYS A 347 -2.29 2.27 -9.26
N GLU A 348 -1.55 1.37 -9.92
CA GLU A 348 -0.08 1.44 -10.07
C GLU A 348 0.67 1.66 -8.75
N LYS A 349 0.21 1.00 -7.69
CA LYS A 349 0.78 1.10 -6.34
C LYS A 349 1.37 -0.23 -5.90
N THR A 350 2.31 -0.16 -4.96
CA THR A 350 2.86 -1.36 -4.32
C THR A 350 1.92 -1.83 -3.21
N ILE A 351 1.36 -3.03 -3.33
CA ILE A 351 0.59 -3.62 -2.24
C ILE A 351 1.49 -4.52 -1.40
N ILE A 352 1.41 -4.30 -0.09
CA ILE A 352 2.14 -5.04 0.94
C ILE A 352 1.14 -5.93 1.66
N LEU A 353 1.35 -7.24 1.58
CA LEU A 353 0.53 -8.23 2.28
C LEU A 353 1.35 -8.86 3.40
N ASP A 354 0.80 -8.87 4.62
CA ASP A 354 1.32 -9.68 5.71
C ASP A 354 0.53 -10.99 5.80
N ASP A 355 1.21 -12.08 6.15
CA ASP A 355 0.65 -13.42 6.37
C ASP A 355 -0.32 -13.99 5.30
N TYR A 356 0.11 -14.02 4.04
CA TYR A 356 -0.63 -14.57 2.89
C TYR A 356 -0.83 -16.12 2.89
N SER A 357 -0.43 -16.84 3.95
CA SER A 357 -0.05 -18.26 3.81
C SER A 357 -0.96 -19.31 4.43
N SER A 358 -2.07 -18.95 5.08
CA SER A 358 -2.82 -19.95 5.86
C SER A 358 -3.75 -20.85 5.03
N GLY A 359 -4.26 -20.42 3.86
CA GLY A 359 -5.24 -21.19 3.09
C GLY A 359 -4.95 -21.48 1.61
N VAL A 360 -3.95 -20.85 0.98
CA VAL A 360 -3.66 -21.04 -0.46
C VAL A 360 -2.70 -22.22 -0.72
N GLN A 361 -3.16 -23.22 -1.49
CA GLN A 361 -2.31 -24.33 -1.94
C GLN A 361 -1.15 -23.83 -2.80
N ARG A 362 0.05 -24.43 -2.63
CA ARG A 362 1.28 -24.05 -3.36
C ARG A 362 1.13 -23.99 -4.89
N ASN A 363 0.33 -24.89 -5.47
CA ASN A 363 0.07 -24.90 -6.91
C ASN A 363 -0.76 -23.68 -7.36
N THR A 364 -1.75 -23.30 -6.56
CA THR A 364 -2.58 -22.11 -6.78
C THR A 364 -1.73 -20.85 -6.68
N LEU A 365 -0.85 -20.76 -5.68
CA LEU A 365 0.11 -19.66 -5.58
C LEU A 365 0.98 -19.59 -6.83
N ASN A 366 1.58 -20.70 -7.27
CA ASN A 366 2.39 -20.71 -8.50
C ASN A 366 1.60 -20.25 -9.74
N GLN A 367 0.30 -20.56 -9.84
CA GLN A 367 -0.54 -20.06 -10.93
C GLN A 367 -0.86 -18.57 -10.79
N LEU A 368 -1.15 -18.09 -9.58
CA LEU A 368 -1.32 -16.66 -9.30
C LEU A 368 -0.06 -15.86 -9.68
N LEU A 369 1.12 -16.44 -9.44
CA LEU A 369 2.40 -15.85 -9.83
C LEU A 369 2.60 -15.78 -11.33
N LYS A 370 2.17 -16.81 -12.07
CA LYS A 370 2.22 -16.80 -13.53
C LYS A 370 1.13 -15.92 -14.16
N PHE A 371 0.16 -15.51 -13.37
CA PHE A 371 -0.89 -14.61 -13.83
C PHE A 371 -0.43 -13.14 -13.84
N PHE A 372 0.54 -12.78 -13.00
CA PHE A 372 0.99 -11.41 -12.72
C PHE A 372 2.38 -11.06 -13.27
#